data_AF-A0A7V9UNF4-F1
#
_entry.id   AF-A0A7V9UNF4-F1
#
_cell.length_a   1.000
_cell.length_b   1.000
_cell.length_c   1.000
_cell.angle_alpha   90.00
_cell.angle_beta   90.00
_cell.angle_gamma   90.00
#
_symmetry.space_group_name_H-M   'P 1'
#
loop_
_entity.id
_entity.type
_entity.pdbx_description
1 polymer ?
#
loop_
_entity_poly.entity_id
_entity_poly.type
_entity_poly.pdbx_seq_one_letter_code
_entity_poly.pdbx_strand_id
1 'polypeptide(L)'
;MKLKLFVILLVALGYLAVMLACNIAPPTAALIQESNTGANSNTKTTSNANANSNTAATNNSNTTTNSNTAAPNNSNAAAQGTDGVNPPHAVDISGKPIPESSTAMPDKPIILAKDSRSPIRGELKPEAAFDHVKHTTDLRHSLDGKTPTACVECHHTDQPSAPKGQEYLKRFERKEVLTAKQLEGSKQPVKSCRVCHFQEGAKVTVAFPSVTYPKEMKKPAVEKLTNEQAYHINCRTCHEAAKKRDPTVKAPQTCVDCHSRKP
;
A
#
# COMPACT_ATOMS: atom_id res chain seq x y z
N MET A 1 -38.45 -43.71 26.81
CA MET A 1 -38.43 -42.88 25.58
C MET A 1 -38.64 -41.37 25.82
N LYS A 2 -39.33 -40.92 26.89
CA LYS A 2 -39.68 -39.50 27.09
C LYS A 2 -38.50 -38.56 27.42
N LEU A 3 -37.43 -39.04 28.06
CA LEU A 3 -36.29 -38.21 28.46
C LEU A 3 -35.41 -37.75 27.27
N LYS A 4 -35.23 -38.61 26.25
CA LYS A 4 -34.43 -38.27 25.05
C LYS A 4 -35.08 -37.18 24.21
N LEU A 5 -36.41 -37.16 24.13
CA LEU A 5 -37.16 -36.13 23.40
C LEU A 5 -37.06 -34.76 24.09
N PHE A 6 -37.03 -34.74 25.42
CA PHE A 6 -36.91 -33.51 26.20
C PHE A 6 -35.53 -32.85 26.05
N VAL A 7 -34.46 -33.65 26.01
CA VAL A 7 -33.09 -33.14 25.80
C VAL A 7 -32.92 -32.55 24.39
N ILE A 8 -33.48 -33.20 23.36
CA ILE A 8 -33.41 -32.69 21.99
C ILE A 8 -34.16 -31.36 21.85
N LEU A 9 -35.31 -31.22 22.51
CA LEU A 9 -36.09 -29.98 22.50
C LEU A 9 -35.33 -28.82 23.15
N LEU A 10 -34.65 -29.06 24.28
CA LEU A 10 -33.85 -28.02 24.96
C LEU A 10 -32.64 -27.58 24.13
N VAL A 11 -31.97 -28.50 23.44
CA VAL A 11 -30.84 -28.17 22.55
C VAL A 11 -31.34 -27.34 21.35
N ALA A 12 -32.48 -27.71 20.75
CA ALA A 12 -33.07 -26.97 19.64
C ALA A 12 -33.49 -25.55 20.04
N LEU A 13 -34.11 -25.38 21.22
CA LEU A 13 -34.51 -24.07 21.74
C LEU A 13 -33.29 -23.20 22.08
N GLY A 14 -32.23 -23.78 22.66
CA GLY A 14 -30.97 -23.08 22.91
C GLY A 14 -30.31 -22.58 21.62
N TYR A 15 -30.29 -23.41 20.58
CA TYR A 15 -29.69 -23.04 19.29
C TYR A 15 -30.46 -21.92 18.59
N LEU A 16 -31.79 -21.92 18.68
CA LEU A 16 -32.63 -20.86 18.11
C LEU A 16 -32.43 -19.52 18.83
N ALA A 17 -32.26 -19.52 20.17
CA ALA A 17 -31.97 -18.31 20.93
C ALA A 17 -30.61 -17.68 20.56
N VAL A 18 -29.58 -18.51 20.33
CA VAL A 18 -28.25 -18.04 19.89
C VAL A 18 -28.30 -17.44 18.49
N MET A 19 -29.03 -18.07 17.56
CA MET A 19 -29.20 -17.53 16.20
C MET A 19 -29.98 -16.21 16.19
N LEU A 20 -30.95 -16.04 17.09
CA LEU A 20 -31.69 -14.78 17.21
C LEU A 20 -30.84 -13.64 17.81
N ALA A 21 -29.91 -13.96 18.72
CA ALA A 21 -28.99 -12.99 19.32
C ALA A 21 -27.86 -12.54 18.38
N CYS A 22 -27.53 -13.32 17.34
CA CYS A 22 -26.47 -12.99 16.39
C CYS A 22 -26.95 -12.19 15.16
N ASN A 23 -28.25 -11.93 15.01
CA ASN A 23 -28.80 -11.19 13.87
C ASN A 23 -29.00 -9.68 14.16
N ILE A 24 -28.31 -9.14 15.16
CA ILE A 24 -28.29 -7.70 15.43
C ILE A 24 -27.38 -7.07 14.38
N ALA A 25 -27.98 -6.36 13.42
CA ALA A 25 -27.27 -5.59 12.41
C ALA A 25 -26.18 -4.71 13.06
N PRO A 26 -24.98 -4.60 12.47
CA PRO A 26 -23.95 -3.73 13.01
C PRO A 26 -24.45 -2.28 13.05
N PRO A 27 -24.09 -1.51 14.09
CA PRO A 27 -24.47 -0.10 14.16
C PRO A 27 -23.90 0.64 12.95
N THR A 28 -24.79 1.30 12.21
CA THR A 28 -24.45 2.21 11.13
C THR A 28 -23.49 3.26 11.67
N ALA A 29 -22.21 3.16 11.32
CA ALA A 29 -21.24 4.19 11.65
C ALA A 29 -21.67 5.50 10.98
N ALA A 30 -22.05 6.48 11.79
CA ALA A 30 -22.30 7.84 11.35
C ALA A 30 -21.00 8.41 10.78
N LEU A 31 -20.97 8.60 9.46
CA LEU A 31 -19.95 9.39 8.77
C LEU A 31 -20.08 10.85 9.23
N ILE A 32 -19.08 11.32 9.97
CA ILE A 32 -18.87 12.73 10.25
C ILE A 32 -18.51 13.40 8.92
N GLN A 33 -19.46 14.14 8.34
CA GLN A 33 -19.18 15.14 7.31
C GLN A 33 -18.66 16.40 8.01
N GLU A 34 -17.36 16.69 7.90
CA GLU A 34 -16.85 18.03 8.15
C GLU A 34 -17.12 18.89 6.92
N SER A 35 -18.01 19.86 7.10
CA SER A 35 -18.30 20.93 6.15
C SER A 35 -17.12 21.92 6.10
N ASN A 36 -16.31 21.86 5.05
CA ASN A 36 -15.38 22.94 4.72
C ASN A 36 -16.07 23.99 3.85
N THR A 37 -16.43 25.10 4.47
CA THR A 37 -16.73 26.38 3.81
C THR A 37 -15.45 26.97 3.25
N GLY A 38 -15.14 26.67 1.99
CA GLY A 38 -14.02 27.25 1.24
C GLY A 38 -14.50 28.37 0.32
N ALA A 39 -14.09 29.59 0.66
CA ALA A 39 -14.39 30.82 -0.06
C ALA A 39 -13.94 30.79 -1.53
N ASN A 40 -14.85 31.24 -2.39
CA ASN A 40 -14.68 31.54 -3.79
C ASN A 40 -13.64 32.66 -3.98
N SER A 41 -12.55 32.39 -4.68
CA SER A 41 -11.73 33.42 -5.31
C SER A 41 -11.40 33.02 -6.75
N ASN A 42 -12.20 33.59 -7.65
CA ASN A 42 -11.94 33.71 -9.08
C ASN A 42 -10.52 34.25 -9.34
N THR A 43 -9.72 33.58 -10.15
CA THR A 43 -8.68 34.26 -10.94
C THR A 43 -8.52 33.62 -12.32
N LYS A 44 -9.24 34.23 -13.26
CA LYS A 44 -8.90 34.57 -14.64
C LYS A 44 -7.65 33.91 -15.25
N THR A 45 -7.93 33.06 -16.23
CA THR A 45 -7.10 32.63 -17.35
C THR A 45 -6.40 33.81 -18.04
N THR A 46 -5.08 33.72 -18.22
CA THR A 46 -4.40 34.30 -19.39
C THR A 46 -3.42 33.28 -19.95
N SER A 47 -3.72 32.85 -21.16
CA SER A 47 -2.84 32.17 -22.10
C SER A 47 -1.72 33.12 -22.52
N ASN A 48 -0.48 32.64 -22.55
CA ASN A 48 0.49 33.18 -23.48
C ASN A 48 1.45 32.08 -23.97
N ALA A 49 1.46 31.89 -25.28
CA ALA A 49 2.42 31.08 -26.00
C ALA A 49 3.71 31.89 -26.14
N ASN A 50 4.87 31.27 -25.92
CA ASN A 50 6.05 31.65 -26.66
C ASN A 50 6.98 30.44 -26.84
N ALA A 51 7.52 30.37 -28.04
CA ALA A 51 8.33 29.31 -28.57
C ALA A 51 9.82 29.49 -28.24
N ASN A 52 10.53 28.39 -28.43
CA ASN A 52 11.90 28.32 -28.94
C ASN A 52 13.05 28.62 -27.96
N SER A 53 13.86 27.61 -27.65
CA SER A 53 15.17 27.39 -28.29
C SER A 53 16.04 26.39 -27.54
N ASN A 54 16.77 25.61 -28.33
CA ASN A 54 17.88 24.72 -27.96
C ASN A 54 18.91 25.41 -27.06
N THR A 55 19.52 24.67 -26.12
CA THR A 55 21.00 24.58 -26.00
C THR A 55 21.36 23.32 -25.22
N ALA A 56 22.30 22.55 -25.78
CA ALA A 56 22.97 21.43 -25.13
C ALA A 56 24.03 21.93 -24.14
N ALA A 57 24.13 21.30 -22.97
CA ALA A 57 25.36 21.30 -22.19
C ALA A 57 25.43 20.04 -21.32
N THR A 58 26.41 19.21 -21.65
CA THR A 58 27.10 18.25 -20.80
C THR A 58 27.46 18.84 -19.43
N ASN A 59 27.31 18.07 -18.35
CA ASN A 59 28.48 17.61 -17.61
C ASN A 59 28.16 16.58 -16.51
N ASN A 60 28.98 15.54 -16.58
CA ASN A 60 29.27 14.48 -15.64
C ASN A 60 29.92 15.07 -14.37
N SER A 61 29.52 14.62 -13.17
CA SER A 61 30.48 14.31 -12.10
C SER A 61 29.84 13.58 -10.94
N ASN A 62 30.40 12.39 -10.74
CA ASN A 62 30.28 11.46 -9.65
C ASN A 62 30.95 12.05 -8.39
N THR A 63 30.30 11.99 -7.22
CA THR A 63 31.02 12.13 -5.95
C THR A 63 30.42 11.20 -4.92
N THR A 64 31.17 10.12 -4.69
CA THR A 64 31.02 9.17 -3.59
C THR A 64 31.62 9.80 -2.32
N THR A 65 30.88 9.81 -1.22
CA THR A 65 31.49 9.91 0.11
C THR A 65 30.68 9.09 1.11
N ASN A 66 31.25 7.93 1.46
CA ASN A 66 30.98 7.18 2.67
C ASN A 66 31.44 7.99 3.88
N SER A 67 30.64 8.01 4.96
CA SER A 67 31.15 8.16 6.32
C SER A 67 30.17 7.59 7.33
N ASN A 68 30.56 6.47 7.93
CA ASN A 68 30.02 5.94 9.18
C ASN A 68 30.43 6.88 10.32
N THR A 69 29.48 7.33 11.14
CA THR A 69 29.78 7.67 12.55
C THR A 69 28.52 7.50 13.40
N ALA A 70 28.69 6.82 14.53
CA ALA A 70 27.64 6.51 15.49
C ALA A 70 27.24 7.72 16.37
N ALA A 71 25.96 7.69 16.78
CA ALA A 71 25.13 8.50 17.69
C ALA A 71 25.77 9.48 18.71
N PRO A 72 25.00 10.49 19.17
CA PRO A 72 24.14 10.26 20.35
C PRO A 72 22.73 10.89 20.28
N ASN A 73 21.83 10.30 21.09
CA ASN A 73 20.48 10.78 21.42
C ASN A 73 20.46 12.23 21.93
N ASN A 74 19.59 13.08 21.38
CA ASN A 74 18.79 13.99 22.19
C ASN A 74 17.50 14.43 21.45
N SER A 75 16.40 14.31 22.16
CA SER A 75 15.04 14.68 21.80
C SER A 75 14.88 16.19 21.63
N ASN A 76 14.45 16.61 20.44
CA ASN A 76 13.65 17.82 20.30
C ASN A 76 12.65 17.68 19.15
N ALA A 77 11.37 17.74 19.49
CA ALA A 77 10.23 17.56 18.60
C ALA A 77 10.07 18.80 17.70
N ALA A 78 10.76 18.80 16.57
CA ALA A 78 10.42 19.60 15.41
C ALA A 78 9.77 18.68 14.38
N ALA A 79 8.71 19.16 13.73
CA ALA A 79 7.98 18.45 12.68
C ALA A 79 8.93 18.06 11.54
N GLN A 80 9.52 16.87 11.62
CA GLN A 80 10.33 16.29 10.56
C GLN A 80 9.38 15.93 9.42
N GLY A 81 9.61 16.49 8.24
CA GLY A 81 8.89 16.12 7.02
C GLY A 81 8.98 14.62 6.82
N THR A 82 7.83 13.95 6.88
CA THR A 82 7.67 12.53 7.21
C THR A 82 7.88 11.58 6.02
N ASP A 83 8.70 11.96 5.05
CA ASP A 83 9.07 11.06 3.95
C ASP A 83 10.40 10.35 4.21
N GLY A 84 10.49 9.76 5.41
CA GLY A 84 11.35 8.62 5.79
C GLY A 84 12.79 8.57 5.27
N VAL A 85 13.46 9.71 5.28
CA VAL A 85 14.92 9.74 5.30
C VAL A 85 15.45 9.23 6.66
N ASN A 86 14.70 9.45 7.74
CA ASN A 86 15.01 8.92 9.07
C ASN A 86 13.74 8.86 9.96
N PRO A 87 13.26 7.66 10.34
CA PRO A 87 13.76 6.36 9.95
C PRO A 87 13.46 6.03 8.48
N PRO A 88 14.25 5.15 7.84
CA PRO A 88 14.04 4.71 6.46
C PRO A 88 12.66 4.08 6.26
N HIS A 89 12.06 4.33 5.10
CA HIS A 89 10.79 3.74 4.67
C HIS A 89 10.73 2.23 4.71
N ALA A 90 11.79 1.60 4.22
CA ALA A 90 11.93 0.17 4.18
C ALA A 90 13.39 -0.18 4.46
N VAL A 91 13.60 -1.30 5.13
CA VAL A 91 14.93 -1.84 5.42
C VAL A 91 14.95 -3.33 5.13
N ASP A 92 16.13 -3.89 4.90
CA ASP A 92 16.30 -5.34 4.95
C ASP A 92 16.23 -5.86 6.40
N ILE A 93 16.30 -7.18 6.57
CA ILE A 93 16.32 -7.83 7.89
C ILE A 93 17.49 -7.40 8.79
N SER A 94 18.59 -6.90 8.21
CA SER A 94 19.75 -6.37 8.93
C SER A 94 19.62 -4.88 9.30
N GLY A 95 18.53 -4.23 8.88
CA GLY A 95 18.28 -2.81 9.11
C GLY A 95 18.89 -1.89 8.06
N LYS A 96 19.48 -2.42 6.99
CA LYS A 96 20.03 -1.60 5.90
C LYS A 96 18.87 -0.98 5.10
N PRO A 97 18.89 0.33 4.81
CA PRO A 97 17.87 0.96 3.99
C PRO A 97 17.73 0.33 2.60
N ILE A 98 16.49 0.10 2.19
CA ILE A 98 16.13 -0.27 0.81
C ILE A 98 15.97 1.03 0.01
N PRO A 99 16.61 1.16 -1.16
CA PRO A 99 16.47 2.36 -1.97
C PRO A 99 15.03 2.53 -2.46
N GLU A 100 14.59 3.78 -2.62
CA GLU A 100 13.25 4.12 -3.13
C GLU A 100 13.04 3.72 -4.60
N SER A 101 14.12 3.45 -5.33
CA SER A 101 14.05 2.89 -6.67
C SER A 101 15.22 1.93 -6.92
N SER A 102 14.97 0.85 -7.66
CA SER A 102 15.97 -0.19 -7.92
C SER A 102 15.72 -0.90 -9.24
N THR A 103 16.80 -1.28 -9.93
CA THR A 103 16.73 -2.20 -11.08
C THR A 103 16.83 -3.67 -10.66
N ALA A 104 17.05 -3.94 -9.37
CA ALA A 104 17.13 -5.27 -8.80
C ALA A 104 16.01 -5.48 -7.78
N MET A 105 15.39 -6.67 -7.84
CA MET A 105 14.44 -7.13 -6.83
C MET A 105 15.21 -7.53 -5.56
N PRO A 106 14.74 -7.16 -4.35
CA PRO A 106 15.30 -7.69 -3.11
C PRO A 106 15.21 -9.22 -3.09
N ASP A 107 16.34 -9.89 -2.82
CA ASP A 107 16.47 -11.35 -2.72
C ASP A 107 16.04 -11.89 -1.35
N LYS A 108 15.92 -11.00 -0.36
CA LYS A 108 15.54 -11.31 1.02
C LYS A 108 14.28 -10.55 1.44
N PRO A 109 13.59 -11.01 2.49
CA PRO A 109 12.50 -10.23 3.07
C PRO A 109 12.94 -8.82 3.46
N ILE A 110 12.06 -7.86 3.23
CA ILE A 110 12.20 -6.47 3.65
C ILE A 110 11.17 -6.15 4.71
N ILE A 111 11.49 -5.20 5.58
CA ILE A 111 10.57 -4.63 6.55
C ILE A 111 10.04 -3.32 5.99
N LEU A 112 8.73 -3.24 5.79
CA LEU A 112 8.04 -2.05 5.32
C LEU A 112 7.64 -1.13 6.48
N ALA A 113 7.54 0.17 6.17
CA ALA A 113 6.89 1.20 6.98
C ALA A 113 7.44 1.35 8.41
N LYS A 114 8.77 1.29 8.57
CA LYS A 114 9.45 1.51 9.86
C LYS A 114 9.22 2.90 10.47
N ASP A 115 8.80 3.84 9.64
CA ASP A 115 8.46 5.21 9.98
C ASP A 115 6.98 5.40 10.32
N SER A 116 6.14 4.37 10.21
CA SER A 116 4.70 4.50 10.46
C SER A 116 4.40 4.57 11.93
N ARG A 117 3.76 5.67 12.35
CA ARG A 117 3.21 5.82 13.70
C ARG A 117 1.75 5.39 13.74
N SER A 118 1.33 4.82 14.86
CA SER A 118 -0.07 4.62 15.19
C SER A 118 -0.67 5.96 15.62
N PRO A 119 -1.71 6.46 14.94
CA PRO A 119 -2.36 7.71 15.34
C PRO A 119 -3.01 7.59 16.73
N ILE A 120 -3.36 6.37 17.15
CA ILE A 120 -4.02 6.09 18.44
C ILE A 120 -3.03 6.08 19.60
N ARG A 121 -1.78 5.63 19.37
CA ARG A 121 -0.79 5.40 20.44
C ARG A 121 0.44 6.29 20.36
N GLY A 122 0.66 7.02 19.27
CA GLY A 122 1.89 7.79 19.02
C GLY A 122 3.17 6.95 18.81
N GLU A 123 3.10 5.65 19.08
CA GLU A 123 4.16 4.65 18.89
C GLU A 123 4.32 4.24 17.42
N LEU A 124 5.48 3.71 17.06
CA LEU A 124 5.68 3.06 15.76
C LEU A 124 4.76 1.83 15.63
N LYS A 125 4.14 1.66 14.47
CA LYS A 125 3.35 0.48 14.12
C LYS A 125 4.27 -0.74 14.12
N PRO A 126 3.76 -1.94 14.46
CA PRO A 126 4.56 -3.14 14.37
C PRO A 126 4.98 -3.40 12.91
N GLU A 127 6.15 -4.01 12.77
CA GLU A 127 6.81 -4.23 11.49
C GLU A 127 5.99 -5.16 10.58
N ALA A 128 5.92 -4.83 9.29
CA ALA A 128 5.33 -5.70 8.28
C ALA A 128 6.45 -6.21 7.36
N ALA A 129 6.73 -7.51 7.44
CA ALA A 129 7.71 -8.14 6.56
C ALA A 129 7.08 -8.49 5.21
N PHE A 130 7.79 -8.20 4.13
CA PHE A 130 7.41 -8.53 2.76
C PHE A 130 8.52 -9.29 2.04
N ASP A 131 8.17 -10.38 1.36
CA ASP A 131 9.10 -11.28 0.70
C ASP A 131 8.81 -11.33 -0.80
N HIS A 132 9.63 -10.65 -1.60
CA HIS A 132 9.46 -10.60 -3.06
C HIS A 132 9.60 -11.97 -3.70
N VAL A 133 10.52 -12.81 -3.22
CA VAL A 133 10.78 -14.13 -3.78
C VAL A 133 9.53 -15.00 -3.65
N LYS A 134 8.93 -15.08 -2.47
CA LYS A 134 7.68 -15.84 -2.28
C LYS A 134 6.55 -15.37 -3.20
N HIS A 135 6.37 -14.05 -3.32
CA HIS A 135 5.28 -13.51 -4.14
C HIS A 135 5.51 -13.68 -5.64
N THR A 136 6.76 -13.79 -6.11
CA THR A 136 7.09 -13.90 -7.54
C THR A 136 7.43 -15.32 -7.99
N THR A 137 7.69 -16.27 -7.08
CA THR A 137 8.04 -17.65 -7.47
C THR A 137 7.09 -18.72 -6.95
N ASP A 138 6.42 -18.51 -5.81
CA ASP A 138 5.50 -19.51 -5.26
C ASP A 138 4.09 -19.28 -5.78
N LEU A 139 3.61 -20.21 -6.61
CA LEU A 139 2.26 -20.17 -7.20
C LEU A 139 1.16 -20.14 -6.14
N ARG A 140 1.39 -20.63 -4.91
CA ARG A 140 0.41 -20.53 -3.82
C ARG A 140 0.14 -19.09 -3.41
N HIS A 141 1.10 -18.19 -3.62
CA HIS A 141 1.02 -16.77 -3.27
C HIS A 141 0.54 -15.89 -4.42
N SER A 142 0.32 -16.45 -5.62
CA SER A 142 -0.27 -15.67 -6.73
C SER A 142 -1.77 -15.51 -6.58
N LEU A 143 -2.40 -14.70 -7.44
CA LEU A 143 -3.85 -14.45 -7.42
C LEU A 143 -4.68 -15.62 -7.99
N ASP A 144 -4.16 -16.33 -8.98
CA ASP A 144 -4.84 -17.44 -9.65
C ASP A 144 -4.39 -18.83 -9.17
N GLY A 145 -3.31 -18.90 -8.40
CA GLY A 145 -2.73 -20.15 -7.91
C GLY A 145 -1.91 -20.92 -8.95
N LYS A 146 -1.69 -20.34 -10.14
CA LYS A 146 -1.20 -21.04 -11.34
C LYS A 146 -0.09 -20.28 -12.06
N THR A 147 -0.18 -18.97 -12.11
CA THR A 147 0.81 -18.11 -12.74
C THR A 147 1.58 -17.34 -11.67
N PRO A 148 2.91 -17.18 -11.81
CA PRO A 148 3.67 -16.34 -10.88
C PRO A 148 3.15 -14.90 -10.91
N THR A 149 3.11 -14.24 -9.76
CA THR A 149 2.67 -12.85 -9.67
C THR A 149 3.60 -11.95 -10.49
N ALA A 150 3.06 -11.23 -11.47
CA ALA A 150 3.81 -10.27 -12.25
C ALA A 150 4.13 -9.03 -11.40
N CYS A 151 5.23 -8.33 -11.71
CA CYS A 151 5.62 -7.12 -10.97
C CYS A 151 4.51 -6.06 -10.99
N VAL A 152 3.77 -5.97 -12.10
CA VAL A 152 2.69 -5.01 -12.31
C VAL A 152 1.45 -5.24 -11.44
N GLU A 153 1.31 -6.40 -10.80
CA GLU A 153 0.23 -6.66 -9.83
C GLU A 153 0.43 -5.85 -8.54
N CYS A 154 1.66 -5.43 -8.24
CA CYS A 154 1.99 -4.57 -7.09
C CYS A 154 2.51 -3.21 -7.53
N HIS A 155 3.48 -3.19 -8.45
CA HIS A 155 4.00 -1.97 -9.07
C HIS A 155 3.10 -1.57 -10.24
N HIS A 156 1.85 -1.23 -9.95
CA HIS A 156 0.80 -1.03 -10.95
C HIS A 156 1.03 0.18 -11.89
N THR A 157 2.00 1.04 -11.62
CA THR A 157 2.42 2.10 -12.54
C THR A 157 3.49 1.63 -13.52
N ASP A 158 4.14 0.48 -13.28
CA ASP A 158 5.16 -0.12 -14.16
C ASP A 158 4.55 -0.94 -15.31
N GLN A 159 3.39 -0.50 -15.82
CA GLN A 159 2.69 -1.08 -16.96
C GLN A 159 2.35 0.03 -17.98
N PRO A 160 2.06 -0.31 -19.25
CA PRO A 160 1.87 0.69 -20.30
C PRO A 160 0.52 1.39 -20.30
N SER A 161 -0.49 0.76 -19.71
CA SER A 161 -1.85 1.27 -19.68
C SER A 161 -2.63 0.62 -18.55
N ALA A 162 -3.81 1.17 -18.28
CA ALA A 162 -4.73 0.59 -17.31
C ALA A 162 -5.12 -0.84 -17.72
N PRO A 163 -5.23 -1.78 -16.76
CA PRO A 163 -5.90 -3.05 -16.97
C PRO A 163 -7.37 -2.83 -17.32
N LYS A 164 -7.96 -3.80 -18.02
CA LYS A 164 -9.39 -3.78 -18.33
C LYS A 164 -10.23 -3.69 -17.06
N GLY A 165 -11.18 -2.77 -17.02
CA GLY A 165 -12.01 -2.47 -15.84
C GLY A 165 -11.36 -1.53 -14.83
N GLN A 166 -10.15 -1.04 -15.10
CA GLN A 166 -9.42 -0.05 -14.28
C GLN A 166 -9.04 1.21 -15.08
N GLU A 167 -9.76 1.52 -16.14
CA GLU A 167 -9.47 2.63 -17.08
C GLU A 167 -9.50 4.02 -16.42
N TYR A 168 -10.02 4.12 -15.19
CA TYR A 168 -9.97 5.32 -14.36
C TYR A 168 -8.57 5.61 -13.76
N LEU A 169 -7.64 4.64 -13.81
CA LEU A 169 -6.24 4.84 -13.45
C LEU A 169 -5.52 5.55 -14.61
N LYS A 170 -4.68 6.55 -14.28
CA LYS A 170 -4.12 7.49 -15.28
C LYS A 170 -2.60 7.57 -15.31
N ARG A 171 -1.89 6.84 -14.44
CA ARG A 171 -0.43 6.94 -14.32
C ARG A 171 0.23 5.63 -14.70
N PHE A 172 1.08 5.70 -15.73
CA PHE A 172 1.77 4.58 -16.36
C PHE A 172 3.16 5.06 -16.77
N GLU A 173 4.22 4.41 -16.28
CA GLU A 173 5.60 4.87 -16.40
C GLU A 173 6.44 4.04 -17.38
N ARG A 174 5.89 2.92 -17.88
CA ARG A 174 6.58 2.03 -18.83
C ARG A 174 5.84 1.95 -20.16
N LYS A 175 6.55 1.53 -21.21
CA LYS A 175 5.96 1.23 -22.53
C LYS A 175 5.59 -0.24 -22.71
N GLU A 176 6.06 -1.09 -21.81
CA GLU A 176 5.82 -2.53 -21.81
C GLU A 176 5.51 -2.97 -20.38
N VAL A 177 4.76 -4.06 -20.24
CA VAL A 177 4.49 -4.69 -18.94
C VAL A 177 5.80 -5.16 -18.35
N LEU A 178 6.05 -4.89 -17.07
CA LEU A 178 7.22 -5.39 -16.36
C LEU A 178 6.98 -6.81 -15.80
N THR A 179 7.64 -7.80 -16.39
CA THR A 179 7.79 -9.15 -15.82
C THR A 179 9.10 -9.27 -15.04
N ALA A 180 9.22 -10.32 -14.19
CA ALA A 180 10.47 -10.62 -13.49
C ALA A 180 11.67 -10.77 -14.44
N LYS A 181 11.47 -11.46 -15.58
CA LYS A 181 12.50 -11.61 -16.62
C LYS A 181 12.88 -10.27 -17.27
N GLN A 182 11.93 -9.37 -17.47
CA GLN A 182 12.22 -8.04 -18.02
C GLN A 182 12.94 -7.14 -17.02
N LEU A 183 12.77 -7.35 -15.71
CA LEU A 183 13.50 -6.58 -14.69
C LEU A 183 15.01 -6.77 -14.82
N GLU A 184 15.48 -7.99 -15.02
CA GLU A 184 16.92 -8.32 -15.15
C GLU A 184 17.61 -7.56 -16.29
N GLY A 185 16.90 -7.30 -17.39
CA GLY A 185 17.39 -6.53 -18.53
C GLY A 185 16.99 -5.05 -18.54
N SER A 186 16.13 -4.62 -17.60
CA SER A 186 15.55 -3.28 -17.59
C SER A 186 16.53 -2.26 -17.02
N LYS A 187 16.80 -1.21 -17.81
CA LYS A 187 17.53 -0.02 -17.34
C LYS A 187 16.64 0.96 -16.57
N GLN A 188 15.33 0.81 -16.67
CA GLN A 188 14.38 1.62 -15.91
C GLN A 188 14.21 1.02 -14.51
N PRO A 189 14.46 1.78 -13.43
CA PRO A 189 14.27 1.29 -12.08
C PRO A 189 12.78 1.17 -11.74
N VAL A 190 12.46 0.20 -10.89
CA VAL A 190 11.14 0.06 -10.24
C VAL A 190 11.12 0.95 -9.02
N LYS A 191 10.04 1.70 -8.83
CA LYS A 191 9.87 2.61 -7.70
C LYS A 191 9.12 1.95 -6.55
N SER A 192 9.50 2.31 -5.33
CA SER A 192 8.74 2.03 -4.11
C SER A 192 7.39 2.74 -4.16
N CYS A 193 6.36 2.13 -3.55
CA CYS A 193 5.03 2.72 -3.45
C CYS A 193 5.08 4.14 -2.85
N ARG A 194 5.99 4.35 -1.89
CA ARG A 194 6.15 5.60 -1.14
C ARG A 194 6.67 6.78 -1.98
N VAL A 195 7.19 6.55 -3.18
CA VAL A 195 7.54 7.63 -4.14
C VAL A 195 6.30 8.40 -4.60
N CYS A 196 5.12 7.77 -4.53
CA CYS A 196 3.85 8.39 -4.91
C CYS A 196 2.87 8.40 -3.72
N HIS A 197 2.77 7.29 -3.00
CA HIS A 197 1.86 7.14 -1.88
C HIS A 197 2.55 7.57 -0.59
N PHE A 198 2.51 8.86 -0.30
CA PHE A 198 3.11 9.43 0.90
C PHE A 198 2.38 9.01 2.18
N GLN A 199 3.03 9.26 3.31
CA GLN A 199 2.47 8.99 4.62
C GLN A 199 1.27 9.88 4.97
N GLU A 200 0.38 9.36 5.80
CA GLU A 200 -0.66 10.18 6.44
C GLU A 200 -0.01 11.35 7.20
N GLY A 201 -0.57 12.55 7.05
CA GLY A 201 -0.01 13.77 7.64
C GLY A 201 1.20 14.36 6.91
N ALA A 202 1.74 13.71 5.88
CA ALA A 202 2.72 14.36 5.01
C ALA A 202 2.09 15.57 4.31
N LYS A 203 2.89 16.63 4.11
CA LYS A 203 2.41 17.84 3.45
C LYS A 203 1.90 17.48 2.06
N VAL A 204 0.64 17.83 1.78
CA VAL A 204 0.03 17.61 0.48
C VAL A 204 0.81 18.39 -0.57
N THR A 205 1.36 17.67 -1.54
CA THR A 205 2.00 18.23 -2.73
C THR A 205 1.20 17.81 -3.96
N VAL A 206 1.48 18.44 -5.11
CA VAL A 206 0.94 18.01 -6.42
C VAL A 206 1.34 16.58 -6.80
N ALA A 207 2.24 15.95 -6.05
CA ALA A 207 2.66 14.57 -6.29
C ALA A 207 1.72 13.52 -5.67
N PHE A 208 0.80 13.90 -4.78
CA PHE A 208 -0.15 12.94 -4.20
C PHE A 208 -1.05 12.37 -5.30
N PRO A 209 -1.10 11.03 -5.45
CA PRO A 209 -2.04 10.41 -6.36
C PRO A 209 -3.46 10.57 -5.83
N SER A 210 -4.37 10.87 -6.75
CA SER A 210 -5.81 10.90 -6.52
C SER A 210 -6.49 9.93 -7.48
N VAL A 211 -7.68 9.49 -7.12
CA VAL A 211 -8.49 8.62 -7.96
C VAL A 211 -9.96 9.03 -7.91
N THR A 212 -10.55 9.13 -9.09
CA THR A 212 -12.00 9.30 -9.25
C THR A 212 -12.54 8.01 -9.84
N TYR A 213 -13.35 7.30 -9.06
CA TYR A 213 -13.96 6.07 -9.54
C TYR A 213 -15.16 6.36 -10.44
N PRO A 214 -15.46 5.50 -11.43
CA PRO A 214 -16.71 5.54 -12.17
C PRO A 214 -17.91 5.44 -11.22
N LYS A 215 -19.01 6.14 -11.55
CA LYS A 215 -20.21 6.22 -10.70
C LYS A 215 -20.80 4.84 -10.41
N GLU A 216 -20.68 3.92 -11.36
CA GLU A 216 -21.18 2.55 -11.33
C GLU A 216 -20.52 1.74 -10.21
N MET A 217 -19.28 2.09 -9.83
CA MET A 217 -18.55 1.42 -8.76
C MET A 217 -19.04 1.81 -7.36
N LYS A 218 -19.84 2.88 -7.23
CA LYS A 218 -20.35 3.41 -5.95
C LYS A 218 -19.24 3.62 -4.91
N LYS A 219 -18.04 3.99 -5.36
CA LYS A 219 -16.89 4.31 -4.50
C LYS A 219 -16.72 5.83 -4.43
N PRO A 220 -16.47 6.40 -3.24
CA PRO A 220 -16.16 7.82 -3.13
C PRO A 220 -14.86 8.13 -3.86
N ALA A 221 -14.74 9.34 -4.42
CA ALA A 221 -13.46 9.83 -4.91
C ALA A 221 -12.46 9.91 -3.75
N VAL A 222 -11.20 9.59 -4.02
CA VAL A 222 -10.12 9.69 -3.04
C VAL A 222 -9.13 10.73 -3.53
N GLU A 223 -9.09 11.87 -2.84
CA GLU A 223 -8.23 13.00 -3.20
C GLU A 223 -6.77 12.77 -2.84
N LYS A 224 -6.50 11.92 -1.84
CA LYS A 224 -5.16 11.59 -1.36
C LYS A 224 -5.05 10.10 -1.14
N LEU A 225 -4.35 9.41 -2.02
CA LEU A 225 -4.03 7.99 -1.86
C LEU A 225 -2.72 7.84 -1.07
N THR A 226 -2.83 7.64 0.24
CA THR A 226 -1.67 7.47 1.14
C THR A 226 -1.06 6.07 1.05
N ASN A 227 0.15 5.88 1.60
CA ASN A 227 0.76 4.55 1.71
C ASN A 227 -0.11 3.57 2.50
N GLU A 228 -0.75 4.04 3.57
CA GLU A 228 -1.64 3.24 4.40
C GLU A 228 -2.76 2.65 3.55
N GLN A 229 -3.40 3.48 2.72
CA GLN A 229 -4.46 3.02 1.83
C GLN A 229 -3.90 2.08 0.76
N ALA A 230 -2.77 2.41 0.15
CA ALA A 230 -2.15 1.56 -0.88
C ALA A 230 -1.84 0.15 -0.34
N TYR A 231 -1.21 0.04 0.84
CA TYR A 231 -0.90 -1.24 1.45
C TYR A 231 -2.16 -2.00 1.89
N HIS A 232 -3.06 -1.36 2.64
CA HIS A 232 -4.22 -2.07 3.18
C HIS A 232 -5.26 -2.43 2.12
N ILE A 233 -5.40 -1.65 1.04
CA ILE A 233 -6.27 -2.03 -0.07
C ILE A 233 -5.63 -3.17 -0.85
N ASN A 234 -4.36 -3.03 -1.26
CA ASN A 234 -3.77 -4.00 -2.19
C ASN A 234 -3.42 -5.34 -1.50
N CYS A 235 -2.70 -5.29 -0.37
CA CYS A 235 -2.27 -6.50 0.33
C CYS A 235 -3.49 -7.31 0.81
N ARG A 236 -4.46 -6.64 1.45
CA ARG A 236 -5.66 -7.32 1.96
C ARG A 236 -6.49 -7.92 0.85
N THR A 237 -6.75 -7.17 -0.23
CA THR A 237 -7.58 -7.67 -1.34
C THR A 237 -6.96 -8.90 -1.99
N CYS A 238 -5.64 -8.89 -2.22
CA CYS A 238 -4.93 -10.03 -2.79
C CYS A 238 -4.94 -11.24 -1.84
N HIS A 239 -4.70 -11.02 -0.54
CA HIS A 239 -4.73 -12.09 0.45
C HIS A 239 -6.13 -12.70 0.62
N GLU A 240 -7.18 -11.89 0.64
CA GLU A 240 -8.58 -12.35 0.69
C GLU A 240 -8.92 -13.17 -0.56
N ALA A 241 -8.52 -12.70 -1.75
CA ALA A 241 -8.74 -13.43 -3.00
C ALA A 241 -7.98 -14.78 -3.02
N ALA A 242 -6.73 -14.80 -2.56
CA ALA A 242 -5.95 -16.03 -2.44
C ALA A 242 -6.59 -17.05 -1.47
N LYS A 243 -7.07 -16.59 -0.31
CA LYS A 243 -7.79 -17.42 0.66
C LYS A 243 -9.14 -17.93 0.14
N LYS A 244 -9.87 -17.09 -0.59
CA LYS A 244 -11.13 -17.46 -1.21
C LYS A 244 -10.92 -18.53 -2.29
N ARG A 245 -9.84 -18.42 -3.07
CA ARG A 245 -9.45 -19.43 -4.05
C ARG A 245 -9.04 -20.74 -3.37
N ASP A 246 -8.16 -20.66 -2.38
CA ASP A 246 -7.65 -21.81 -1.65
C ASP A 246 -7.60 -21.52 -0.13
N PRO A 247 -8.56 -22.07 0.65
CA PRO A 247 -8.60 -21.89 2.09
C PRO A 247 -7.37 -22.40 2.84
N THR A 248 -6.54 -23.24 2.22
CA THR A 248 -5.30 -23.79 2.83
C THR A 248 -4.11 -22.83 2.74
N VAL A 249 -4.15 -21.80 1.89
CA VAL A 249 -3.08 -20.80 1.78
C VAL A 249 -2.97 -20.02 3.10
N LYS A 250 -1.78 -19.82 3.64
CA LYS A 250 -1.57 -19.08 4.89
C LYS A 250 -1.43 -17.57 4.65
N ALA A 251 -2.33 -16.97 3.88
CA ALA A 251 -2.30 -15.54 3.62
C ALA A 251 -2.80 -14.77 4.86
N PRO A 252 -2.01 -13.81 5.41
CA PRO A 252 -2.42 -12.96 6.52
C PRO A 252 -3.75 -12.26 6.29
N GLN A 253 -4.68 -12.30 7.26
CA GLN A 253 -6.02 -11.68 7.14
C GLN A 253 -6.26 -10.59 8.17
N THR A 254 -5.59 -10.65 9.31
CA THR A 254 -5.76 -9.70 10.41
C THR A 254 -4.55 -8.78 10.54
N CYS A 255 -4.72 -7.67 11.26
CA CYS A 255 -3.64 -6.74 11.53
C CYS A 255 -2.43 -7.44 12.16
N VAL A 256 -2.65 -8.36 13.10
CA VAL A 256 -1.57 -9.06 13.82
C VAL A 256 -0.88 -10.14 12.99
N ASP A 257 -1.54 -10.67 11.96
CA ASP A 257 -0.93 -11.63 11.04
C ASP A 257 0.11 -10.96 10.13
N CYS A 258 -0.14 -9.70 9.74
CA CYS A 258 0.79 -8.89 8.93
C CYS A 258 1.80 -8.15 9.79
N HIS A 259 1.31 -7.46 10.82
CA HIS A 259 2.09 -6.59 11.70
C HIS A 259 2.53 -7.39 12.92
N SER A 260 3.60 -8.14 12.74
CA SER A 260 4.27 -8.80 13.85
C SER A 260 5.19 -7.79 14.54
N ARG A 261 5.05 -7.66 15.86
CA ARG A 261 6.23 -7.27 16.64
C ARG A 261 7.20 -8.42 16.41
N LYS A 262 8.38 -8.15 15.82
CA LYS A 262 9.42 -9.16 15.59
C LYS A 262 9.45 -10.17 16.76
N PRO A 263 9.65 -11.48 16.50
CA PRO A 263 10.02 -12.40 17.57
C PRO A 263 11.25 -11.88 18.33
#